data_AF-A0A6J1R0V0-F1
#
_entry.id   AF-A0A6J1R0V0-F1
#
_cell.length_a   1.000
_cell.length_b   1.000
_cell.length_c   1.000
_cell.angle_alpha   90.00
_cell.angle_beta   90.00
_cell.angle_gamma   90.00
#
_symmetry.space_group_name_H-M   'P 1'
#
loop_
_entity.id
_entity.type
_entity.pdbx_description
1 polymer ?
#
loop_
_entity_poly.entity_id
_entity_poly.type
_entity_poly.pdbx_seq_one_letter_code
_entity_poly.pdbx_strand_id
1 'polypeptide(L)'
;MGMTAADGDEGLQEYGLEFEETDEVIEVLSAEDTESPGTSRNKRPRSASLPNHSESSSQRARLSSELVDSISEMNNKSLSVLNDINGNLKRIADCLEIIVKRAFPE
;
A
#
# COMPACT_ATOMS: atom_id res chain seq x y z
N MET A 1 -55.16 10.47 7.10
CA MET A 1 -54.70 10.95 5.78
C MET A 1 -54.22 12.38 5.97
N GLY A 2 -52.99 12.78 5.70
CA GLY A 2 -51.81 12.07 5.20
C GLY A 2 -50.57 12.81 5.72
N MET A 3 -49.50 12.07 5.98
CA MET A 3 -48.19 12.59 6.31
C MET A 3 -47.59 13.24 5.05
N THR A 4 -47.05 14.45 5.15
CA THR A 4 -46.13 15.00 4.15
C THR A 4 -44.73 14.92 4.74
N ALA A 5 -43.94 13.98 4.25
CA ALA A 5 -42.50 13.92 4.49
C ALA A 5 -41.88 15.18 3.88
N ALA A 6 -41.13 15.95 4.68
CA ALA A 6 -40.21 16.93 4.14
C ALA A 6 -38.95 16.17 3.73
N ASP A 7 -38.83 15.92 2.43
CA ASP A 7 -37.59 15.51 1.79
C ASP A 7 -36.57 16.65 1.96
N GLY A 8 -35.74 16.54 3.00
CA GLY A 8 -34.54 17.35 3.21
C GLY A 8 -33.34 16.60 2.68
N ASP A 9 -33.22 16.55 1.35
CA ASP A 9 -32.04 16.09 0.62
C ASP A 9 -30.93 17.15 0.80
N GLU A 10 -30.26 17.12 1.96
CA GLU A 10 -29.12 17.97 2.24
C GLU A 10 -27.91 17.43 1.47
N GLY A 11 -27.69 18.04 0.30
CA GLY A 11 -26.63 17.70 -0.63
C GLY A 11 -25.25 17.58 0.02
N LEU A 12 -24.58 16.47 -0.30
CA LEU A 12 -23.15 16.33 -0.11
C LEU A 12 -22.45 17.48 -0.85
N GLN A 13 -21.81 18.38 -0.10
CA GLN A 13 -20.89 19.35 -0.67
C GLN A 13 -19.71 18.57 -1.26
N GLU A 14 -19.70 18.46 -2.58
CA GLU A 14 -18.59 17.90 -3.34
C GLU A 14 -17.39 18.84 -3.20
N TYR A 15 -16.38 18.39 -2.47
CA TYR A 15 -15.09 19.06 -2.43
C TYR A 15 -14.43 18.85 -3.80
N GLY A 16 -14.51 19.86 -4.67
CA GLY A 16 -13.80 19.90 -5.95
C GLY A 16 -12.29 19.88 -5.74
N LEU A 17 -11.71 18.70 -5.67
CA LEU A 17 -10.28 18.50 -5.82
C LEU A 17 -9.99 18.47 -7.32
N GLU A 18 -9.63 19.61 -7.88
CA GLU A 18 -9.02 19.67 -9.21
C GLU A 18 -7.61 19.09 -9.09
N PHE A 19 -7.46 17.83 -9.51
CA PHE A 19 -6.16 17.22 -9.70
C PHE A 19 -5.61 17.72 -11.05
N GLU A 20 -4.48 18.41 -11.03
CA GLU A 20 -3.66 18.57 -12.23
C GLU A 20 -3.20 17.17 -12.66
N GLU A 21 -3.69 16.71 -13.81
CA GLU A 21 -3.26 15.49 -14.46
C GLU A 21 -1.81 15.70 -14.94
N THR A 22 -0.84 15.36 -14.09
CA THR A 22 0.55 15.31 -14.51
C THR A 22 0.73 14.07 -15.37
N ASP A 23 0.94 14.28 -16.67
CA ASP A 23 1.16 13.27 -17.71
C ASP A 23 2.58 12.64 -17.60
N GLU A 24 2.96 12.19 -16.40
CA GLU A 24 4.19 11.43 -16.18
C GLU A 24 3.94 9.96 -16.56
N VAL A 25 3.95 9.73 -17.88
CA VAL A 25 4.04 8.39 -18.45
C VAL A 25 5.38 7.78 -18.05
N ILE A 26 5.33 6.77 -17.19
CA ILE A 26 6.47 5.90 -16.89
C ILE A 26 6.86 5.19 -18.20
N GLU A 27 7.97 5.59 -18.82
CA GLU A 27 8.62 4.81 -19.88
C GLU A 27 9.10 3.48 -19.28
N VAL A 28 8.25 2.46 -19.40
CA VAL A 28 8.64 1.09 -19.16
C VAL A 28 9.59 0.71 -20.29
N LEU A 29 10.86 0.51 -19.95
CA LEU A 29 11.88 0.01 -20.88
C LEU A 29 11.47 -1.38 -21.39
N SER A 30 10.90 -1.41 -22.60
CA SER A 30 10.79 -2.62 -23.40
C SER A 30 12.18 -3.01 -23.88
N ALA A 31 12.85 -3.90 -23.13
CA ALA A 31 14.01 -4.62 -23.66
C ALA A 31 13.49 -5.68 -24.64
N GLU A 32 13.14 -5.24 -25.85
CA GLU A 32 12.89 -6.13 -26.97
C GLU A 32 14.23 -6.45 -27.64
N ASP A 33 14.40 -7.74 -27.91
CA ASP A 33 15.67 -8.40 -28.21
C ASP A 33 16.43 -7.76 -29.38
N THR A 34 17.69 -7.41 -29.13
CA THR A 34 18.65 -7.04 -30.15
C THR A 34 19.00 -8.24 -31.03
N GLU A 35 19.02 -7.97 -32.34
CA GLU A 35 19.36 -8.92 -33.39
C GLU A 35 20.74 -9.60 -33.19
N SER A 36 20.80 -10.82 -33.72
CA SER A 36 21.91 -11.78 -33.65
C SER A 36 23.29 -11.26 -34.09
N PRO A 37 24.35 -11.54 -33.31
CA PRO A 37 25.68 -11.74 -33.86
C PRO A 37 25.97 -13.24 -33.98
N GLY A 38 26.13 -13.72 -35.21
CA GLY A 38 26.50 -15.11 -35.49
C GLY A 38 27.78 -15.53 -34.76
N THR A 39 27.69 -16.55 -33.91
CA THR A 39 28.87 -17.12 -33.25
C THR A 39 29.36 -18.36 -33.99
N SER A 40 30.47 -18.15 -34.67
CA SER A 40 31.46 -19.15 -35.07
C SER A 40 31.61 -20.25 -34.00
N ARG A 41 31.63 -21.49 -34.47
CA ARG A 41 31.75 -22.74 -33.73
C ARG A 41 33.12 -22.83 -33.05
N ASN A 42 33.28 -22.22 -31.88
CA ASN A 42 34.43 -22.45 -31.02
C ASN A 42 34.17 -23.59 -30.04
N LYS A 43 35.16 -24.48 -29.96
CA LYS A 43 35.15 -25.71 -29.17
C LYS A 43 35.00 -25.41 -27.66
N ARG A 44 34.09 -26.18 -27.05
CA ARG A 44 33.84 -26.43 -25.62
C ARG A 44 35.01 -26.15 -24.65
N PRO A 45 34.67 -25.70 -23.42
CA PRO A 45 35.03 -26.47 -22.24
C PRO A 45 33.79 -27.19 -21.68
N ARG A 46 33.88 -28.51 -21.52
CA ARG A 46 32.97 -29.26 -20.64
C ARG A 46 33.23 -28.74 -19.21
N SER A 47 32.16 -28.59 -18.43
CA SER A 47 32.08 -28.17 -17.03
C SER A 47 32.15 -26.66 -16.76
N ALA A 48 31.10 -25.94 -17.15
CA ALA A 48 30.57 -24.95 -16.22
C ALA A 48 29.90 -25.77 -15.10
N SER A 49 30.53 -25.81 -13.93
CA SER A 49 29.89 -26.23 -12.70
C SER A 49 28.59 -25.44 -12.57
N LEU A 50 27.45 -26.10 -12.75
CA LEU A 50 26.15 -25.55 -12.41
C LEU A 50 26.26 -25.04 -10.96
N PRO A 51 25.90 -23.77 -10.66
CA PRO A 51 25.83 -23.33 -9.28
C PRO A 51 24.86 -24.27 -8.57
N ASN A 52 25.29 -24.83 -7.43
CA ASN A 52 24.51 -25.78 -6.65
C ASN A 52 23.11 -25.20 -6.39
N HIS A 53 22.08 -25.74 -7.07
CA HIS A 53 20.69 -25.30 -6.94
C HIS A 53 20.20 -25.29 -5.48
N SER A 54 20.82 -26.09 -4.60
CA SER A 54 20.55 -26.14 -3.17
C SER A 54 20.94 -24.88 -2.40
N GLU A 55 22.05 -24.21 -2.76
CA GLU A 55 22.48 -22.97 -2.11
C GLU A 55 21.60 -21.80 -2.55
N SER A 56 21.27 -21.73 -3.84
CA SER A 56 20.31 -20.75 -4.38
C SER A 56 18.92 -20.87 -3.75
N SER A 57 18.44 -22.10 -3.54
CA SER A 57 17.17 -22.35 -2.85
C SER A 57 17.20 -21.92 -1.38
N SER A 58 18.32 -22.18 -0.70
CA SER A 58 18.51 -21.80 0.72
C SER A 58 18.59 -20.29 0.91
N GLN A 59 19.26 -19.59 -0.01
CA GLN A 59 19.33 -18.14 -0.01
C GLN A 59 17.95 -17.50 -0.28
N ARG A 60 17.18 -18.08 -1.22
CA ARG A 60 15.81 -17.64 -1.49
C ARG A 60 14.90 -17.79 -0.27
N ALA A 61 14.99 -18.94 0.42
CA ALA A 61 14.21 -19.19 1.63
C ALA A 61 14.53 -18.21 2.77
N ARG A 62 15.81 -17.82 2.92
CA ARG A 62 16.23 -16.80 3.90
C ARG A 62 15.67 -15.43 3.58
N LEU A 63 15.83 -14.96 2.35
CA LEU A 63 15.31 -13.67 1.91
C LEU A 63 13.78 -13.60 2.02
N SER A 64 13.07 -14.70 1.72
CA SER A 64 11.62 -14.76 1.92
C SER A 64 11.23 -14.67 3.39
N SER A 65 12.00 -15.29 4.29
CA SER A 65 11.75 -15.19 5.73
C SER A 65 11.97 -13.77 6.22
N GLU A 66 13.12 -13.16 5.87
CA GLU A 66 13.45 -11.78 6.25
C GLU A 66 12.42 -10.77 5.74
N LEU A 67 11.88 -10.98 4.53
CA LEU A 67 10.81 -10.15 3.98
C LEU A 67 9.51 -10.30 4.80
N VAL A 68 9.10 -11.53 5.11
CA VAL A 68 7.90 -11.79 5.94
C VAL A 68 8.04 -11.16 7.32
N ASP A 69 9.22 -11.28 7.93
CA ASP A 69 9.51 -10.70 9.24
C ASP A 69 9.44 -9.16 9.18
N SER A 70 10.02 -8.55 8.13
CA SER A 70 9.98 -7.11 7.90
C SER A 70 8.55 -6.58 7.68
N ILE A 71 7.74 -7.29 6.89
CA ILE A 71 6.34 -6.95 6.67
C ILE A 71 5.55 -7.07 7.97
N SER A 72 5.80 -8.12 8.75
CA SER A 72 5.13 -8.33 10.04
C SER A 72 5.47 -7.24 11.05
N GLU A 73 6.74 -6.83 11.12
CA GLU A 73 7.17 -5.73 11.98
C GLU A 73 6.51 -4.41 11.56
N MET A 74 6.48 -4.10 10.27
CA MET A 74 5.82 -2.92 9.73
C MET A 74 4.33 -2.91 10.07
N ASN A 75 3.63 -4.03 9.87
CA ASN A 75 2.21 -4.15 10.19
C ASN A 75 1.94 -3.94 11.69
N ASN A 76 2.78 -4.51 12.55
CA ASN A 76 2.65 -4.32 14.00
C ASN A 76 2.84 -2.85 14.40
N LYS A 77 3.81 -2.14 13.80
CA LYS A 77 4.00 -0.70 14.03
C LYS A 77 2.80 0.10 13.55
N SER A 78 2.30 -0.18 12.36
CA SER A 78 1.11 0.48 11.80
C SER A 78 -0.12 0.27 12.69
N LEU A 79 -0.34 -0.95 13.19
CA LEU A 79 -1.43 -1.25 14.12
C LEU A 79 -1.29 -0.49 15.46
N SER A 80 -0.06 -0.33 15.97
CA SER A 80 0.17 0.48 17.17
C SER A 80 -0.25 1.94 16.95
N VAL A 81 0.15 2.54 15.82
CA VAL A 81 -0.23 3.92 15.48
C VAL A 81 -1.74 4.07 15.32
N LEU A 82 -2.40 3.10 14.67
CA LEU A 82 -3.86 3.10 14.52
C LEU A 82 -4.57 3.02 15.88
N ASN A 83 -4.05 2.23 16.82
CA ASN A 83 -4.61 2.17 18.18
C ASN A 83 -4.44 3.49 18.94
N ASP A 84 -3.30 4.18 18.78
CA ASP A 84 -3.08 5.49 19.38
C ASP A 84 -4.05 6.54 18.82
N ILE A 85 -4.26 6.55 17.49
CA ILE A 85 -5.24 7.41 16.82
C ILE A 85 -6.65 7.12 17.35
N ASN A 86 -7.04 5.85 17.43
CA ASN A 86 -8.35 5.46 17.94
C ASN A 86 -8.56 5.92 19.41
N GLY A 87 -7.53 5.80 20.25
CA GLY A 87 -7.54 6.33 21.61
C GLY A 87 -7.68 7.86 21.67
N ASN A 88 -7.03 8.59 20.76
CA ASN A 88 -7.18 10.04 20.64
C ASN A 88 -8.59 10.45 20.21
N LEU A 89 -9.16 9.77 19.21
CA LEU A 89 -10.51 10.05 18.74
C LEU A 89 -11.56 9.85 19.85
N LYS A 90 -11.42 8.78 20.66
CA LYS A 90 -12.29 8.57 21.81
C LYS A 90 -12.22 9.72 22.81
N ARG A 91 -11.01 10.19 23.15
CA ARG A 91 -10.84 11.34 24.05
C ARG A 91 -11.44 12.62 23.49
N ILE A 92 -11.33 12.85 22.18
CA ILE A 92 -11.96 14.00 21.52
C ILE A 92 -13.48 13.89 21.61
N ALA A 93 -14.05 12.71 21.34
CA ALA A 93 -15.49 12.49 21.46
C ALA A 93 -16.00 12.73 22.89
N ASP A 94 -15.30 12.21 23.91
CA ASP A 94 -15.63 12.43 25.32
C ASP A 94 -15.58 13.94 25.67
N CYS A 95 -14.57 14.67 25.19
CA CYS A 95 -14.47 16.12 25.37
C CYS A 95 -15.63 16.88 24.69
N LEU A 96 -16.00 16.49 23.48
CA LEU A 96 -17.12 17.10 22.76
C LEU A 96 -18.44 16.85 23.49
N GLU A 97 -18.65 15.66 24.04
CA GLU A 97 -19.83 15.34 24.84
C GLU A 97 -19.96 16.28 26.05
N ILE A 98 -18.86 16.55 26.75
CA ILE A 98 -18.83 17.50 27.87
C ILE A 98 -19.18 18.92 27.42
N ILE A 99 -18.63 19.36 26.29
CA ILE A 99 -18.90 20.70 25.74
C ILE A 99 -20.38 20.82 25.39
N VAL A 100 -20.95 19.84 24.69
CA VAL A 100 -22.36 19.84 24.30
C VAL A 100 -23.27 19.88 25.53
N LYS A 101 -23.03 19.02 26.53
CA LYS A 101 -23.80 19.00 27.79
C LYS A 101 -23.76 20.33 28.54
N ARG A 102 -22.67 21.10 28.42
CA ARG A 102 -22.53 22.41 29.07
C ARG A 102 -23.12 23.55 28.24
N ALA A 103 -23.03 23.48 26.92
CA ALA A 103 -23.57 24.51 26.02
C ALA A 103 -25.09 24.42 25.90
N PHE A 104 -25.63 23.20 26.00
CA PHE A 104 -27.06 22.91 25.94
C PHE A 104 -27.47 22.08 27.16
N PRO A 105 -27.43 22.67 28.37
CA PRO A 105 -28.06 22.04 29.53
C PRO A 105 -29.57 22.00 29.26
N GLU A 106 -30.20 20.85 29.49
CA GLU A 106 -31.66 20.75 29.51
C GLU A 106 -32.32 21.85 30.36
#